data_AF-A0AAW8EIL1-F1
#
_entry.id   AF-A0AAW8EIL1-F1
#
_cell.length_a   1.000
_cell.length_b   1.000
_cell.length_c   1.000
_cell.angle_alpha   90.00
_cell.angle_beta   90.00
_cell.angle_gamma   90.00
#
_symmetry.space_group_name_H-M   'P 1'
#
loop_
_entity.id
_entity.type
_entity.pdbx_description
1 polymer ?
#
loop_
_entity_poly.entity_id
_entity_poly.type
_entity_poly.pdbx_seq_one_letter_code
_entity_poly.pdbx_strand_id
1 'polypeptide(L)'
;MILAGGIHSPAKRAIQWAVERFPGKPVLYVPGNHEYYDGRLDTTLAEARSAAEGSHVYLLDGDERVIDGVRFLGATLWTDFALAIETPEGPVSDVAWAMKKATNLLNDYALIRTLDETAEPGTWRDKQGRKLQAATRCGSTRRSGHGCKPSSLNRSPGPRWW
;
A
#
# COMPACT_ATOMS: atom_id res chain seq x y z
N MET A 1 4.86 -10.75 20.13
CA MET A 1 5.84 -9.86 19.47
C MET A 1 5.08 -8.83 18.67
N ILE A 2 5.52 -7.57 18.64
CA ILE A 2 4.91 -6.52 17.82
C ILE A 2 5.97 -6.02 16.84
N LEU A 3 5.65 -6.04 15.54
CA LEU A 3 6.51 -5.62 14.45
C LEU A 3 5.82 -4.47 13.70
N ALA A 4 6.36 -3.26 13.81
CA ALA A 4 5.68 -2.02 13.41
C ALA A 4 6.33 -1.36 12.16
N GLY A 5 6.30 -2.08 11.04
CA GLY A 5 6.65 -1.59 9.70
C GLY A 5 8.14 -1.32 9.45
N GLY A 6 8.50 -1.14 8.18
CA GLY A 6 9.84 -0.76 7.75
C GLY A 6 10.91 -1.84 7.95
N ILE A 7 10.52 -3.11 7.91
CA ILE A 7 11.38 -4.25 8.25
C ILE A 7 11.90 -4.93 6.99
N HIS A 8 11.04 -5.15 5.98
CA HIS A 8 11.41 -5.91 4.79
C HIS A 8 10.56 -5.52 3.57
N SER A 9 11.05 -5.81 2.37
CA SER A 9 10.30 -5.61 1.11
C SER A 9 10.39 -6.82 0.17
N PRO A 10 9.31 -7.23 -0.50
CA PRO A 10 7.93 -6.76 -0.36
C PRO A 10 7.23 -7.36 0.88
N ALA A 11 6.05 -6.83 1.23
CA ALA A 11 5.24 -7.20 2.40
C ALA A 11 5.09 -8.72 2.60
N LYS A 12 4.83 -9.46 1.51
CA LYS A 12 4.73 -10.92 1.55
C LYS A 12 5.98 -11.59 2.14
N ARG A 13 7.18 -11.15 1.73
CA ARG A 13 8.44 -11.70 2.27
C ARG A 13 8.65 -11.29 3.72
N ALA A 14 8.19 -10.10 4.10
CA ALA A 14 8.24 -9.65 5.48
C ALA A 14 7.44 -10.57 6.41
N ILE A 15 6.24 -11.00 5.96
CA ILE A 15 5.42 -11.98 6.68
C ILE A 15 6.11 -13.34 6.75
N GLN A 16 6.60 -13.86 5.63
CA GLN A 16 7.32 -15.15 5.60
C GLN A 16 8.52 -15.16 6.55
N TRP A 17 9.31 -14.08 6.52
CA TRP A 17 10.42 -13.88 7.44
C TRP A 17 9.96 -13.87 8.91
N ALA A 18 8.85 -13.19 9.23
CA ALA A 18 8.34 -13.15 10.60
C ALA A 18 7.88 -14.53 11.09
N VAL A 19 7.23 -15.31 10.22
CA VAL A 19 6.81 -16.70 10.50
C VAL A 19 8.03 -17.57 10.84
N GLU A 20 9.09 -17.46 10.05
CA GLU A 20 10.32 -18.26 10.24
C GLU A 20 11.12 -17.79 11.46
N ARG A 21 11.16 -16.49 11.74
CA ARG A 21 12.03 -15.89 12.76
C ARG A 21 11.51 -16.05 14.18
N PHE A 22 10.19 -16.14 14.37
CA PHE A 22 9.54 -16.12 15.69
C PHE A 22 8.61 -17.33 15.94
N PRO A 23 9.09 -18.57 15.73
CA PRO A 23 8.25 -19.75 15.88
C PRO A 23 7.67 -19.86 17.30
N GLY A 24 6.40 -20.25 17.39
CA GLY A 24 5.71 -20.52 18.65
C GLY A 24 5.30 -19.28 19.45
N LYS A 25 5.42 -18.07 18.89
CA LYS A 25 4.99 -16.82 19.56
C LYS A 25 3.99 -16.08 18.68
N PRO A 26 2.84 -15.63 19.20
CA PRO A 26 1.98 -14.69 18.48
C PRO A 26 2.76 -13.45 18.02
N VAL A 27 2.67 -13.12 16.74
CA VAL A 27 3.27 -11.91 16.15
C VAL A 27 2.15 -11.02 15.65
N LEU A 28 2.10 -9.78 16.11
CA LEU A 28 1.30 -8.72 15.50
C LEU A 28 2.21 -7.96 14.53
N TYR A 29 1.83 -7.91 13.26
CA TYR A 29 2.61 -7.26 12.22
C TYR A 29 1.79 -6.11 11.63
N VAL A 30 2.34 -4.91 11.63
CA VAL A 30 1.78 -3.74 10.94
C VAL A 30 2.74 -3.39 9.80
N PRO A 31 2.30 -3.32 8.53
CA PRO A 31 3.21 -2.95 7.45
C PRO A 31 3.56 -1.46 7.53
N GLY A 32 4.77 -1.12 7.09
CA GLY A 32 5.20 0.26 6.84
C GLY A 32 5.28 0.53 5.34
N ASN A 33 5.74 1.71 4.97
CA ASN A 33 5.91 2.11 3.57
C ASN A 33 6.84 1.17 2.78
N HIS A 34 7.93 0.72 3.39
CA HIS A 34 8.94 -0.12 2.74
C HIS A 34 8.41 -1.48 2.29
N GLU A 35 7.43 -2.02 3.01
CA GLU A 35 6.72 -3.25 2.63
C GLU A 35 5.96 -3.10 1.30
N TYR A 36 5.65 -1.88 0.87
CA TYR A 36 4.94 -1.57 -0.38
C TYR A 36 5.83 -1.14 -1.54
N TYR A 37 7.14 -0.99 -1.35
CA TYR A 37 8.06 -0.57 -2.42
C TYR A 37 7.97 -1.50 -3.64
N ASP A 38 8.03 -0.90 -4.83
CA ASP A 38 7.84 -1.53 -6.14
C ASP A 38 6.49 -2.25 -6.32
N GLY A 39 5.58 -2.10 -5.36
CA GLY A 39 4.28 -2.77 -5.30
C GLY A 39 3.13 -1.87 -5.73
N ARG A 40 1.92 -2.31 -5.38
CA ARG A 40 0.70 -1.51 -5.45
C ARG A 40 -0.06 -1.78 -4.16
N LEU A 41 -0.53 -0.72 -3.50
CA LEU A 41 -1.06 -0.80 -2.13
C LEU A 41 -2.05 -1.96 -1.92
N ASP A 42 -3.03 -2.10 -2.80
CA ASP A 42 -4.09 -3.09 -2.71
C ASP A 42 -3.58 -4.53 -2.91
N THR A 43 -2.80 -4.79 -3.96
CA THR A 43 -2.32 -6.14 -4.28
C THR A 43 -1.24 -6.59 -3.31
N THR A 44 -0.34 -5.69 -2.92
CA THR A 44 0.72 -6.00 -1.96
C THR A 44 0.14 -6.34 -0.59
N LEU A 45 -0.88 -5.60 -0.12
CA LEU A 45 -1.56 -5.93 1.13
C LEU A 45 -2.30 -7.29 1.01
N ALA A 46 -3.01 -7.54 -0.09
CA ALA A 46 -3.72 -8.80 -0.30
C ALA A 46 -2.78 -10.01 -0.30
N GLU A 47 -1.62 -9.91 -0.96
CA GLU A 47 -0.60 -10.95 -0.97
C GLU A 47 -0.01 -11.20 0.43
N ALA A 48 0.22 -10.14 1.21
CA ALA A 48 0.71 -10.26 2.58
C ALA A 48 -0.32 -10.91 3.51
N ARG A 49 -1.60 -10.56 3.37
CA ARG A 49 -2.69 -11.21 4.11
C ARG A 49 -2.76 -12.70 3.79
N SER A 50 -2.70 -13.07 2.51
CA SER A 50 -2.67 -14.47 2.09
C SER A 50 -1.45 -15.22 2.65
N ALA A 51 -0.28 -14.57 2.74
CA ALA A 51 0.91 -15.18 3.34
C ALA A 51 0.84 -15.35 4.86
N ALA A 52 0.03 -14.53 5.54
CA ALA A 52 -0.19 -14.62 6.99
C ALA A 52 -1.24 -15.67 7.38
N GLU A 53 -2.11 -16.04 6.43
CA GLU A 53 -3.22 -16.97 6.66
C GLU A 53 -2.74 -18.32 7.18
N GLY A 54 -3.40 -18.82 8.23
CA GLY A 54 -3.05 -20.09 8.89
C GLY A 54 -1.75 -20.05 9.72
N SER A 55 -1.07 -18.91 9.81
CA SER A 55 0.16 -18.75 10.61
C SER A 55 -0.10 -18.15 12.00
N HIS A 56 0.97 -18.02 12.79
CA HIS A 56 0.96 -17.30 14.07
C HIS A 56 1.27 -15.79 13.94
N VAL A 57 1.37 -15.30 12.70
CA VAL A 57 1.56 -13.88 12.36
C VAL A 57 0.21 -13.28 11.98
N TYR A 58 -0.20 -12.25 12.70
CA TYR A 58 -1.43 -11.49 12.47
C TYR A 58 -1.07 -10.16 11.84
N LEU A 59 -1.32 -10.03 10.53
CA LEU A 59 -1.16 -8.78 9.80
C LEU A 59 -2.33 -7.84 10.13
N LEU A 60 -2.03 -6.64 10.62
CA LEU A 60 -3.00 -5.61 10.97
C LEU A 60 -2.77 -4.37 10.09
N ASP A 61 -3.77 -4.05 9.28
CA ASP A 61 -3.86 -2.78 8.56
C ASP A 61 -5.33 -2.33 8.49
N GLY A 62 -5.70 -1.40 9.36
CA GLY A 62 -7.10 -1.04 9.61
C GLY A 62 -7.87 -2.10 10.40
N ASP A 63 -7.16 -2.98 11.11
CA ASP A 63 -7.71 -4.16 11.78
C ASP A 63 -7.34 -4.23 13.26
N GLU A 64 -7.95 -5.19 13.95
CA GLU A 64 -7.70 -5.47 15.35
C GLU A 64 -7.34 -6.93 15.62
N ARG A 65 -6.66 -7.16 16.75
CA ARG A 65 -6.45 -8.49 17.31
C ARG A 65 -6.56 -8.44 18.83
N VAL A 66 -7.31 -9.39 19.40
CA VAL A 66 -7.35 -9.57 20.85
C VAL A 66 -6.46 -10.74 21.25
N ILE A 67 -5.53 -10.51 22.18
CA ILE A 67 -4.65 -11.53 22.75
C ILE A 67 -4.74 -11.40 24.27
N ASP A 68 -5.10 -12.48 24.96
CA ASP A 68 -5.21 -12.54 26.42
C ASP A 68 -6.05 -11.39 27.03
N GLY A 69 -7.16 -11.04 26.37
CA GLY A 69 -8.07 -9.97 26.79
C GLY A 69 -7.64 -8.55 26.42
N VAL A 70 -6.44 -8.37 25.84
CA VAL A 70 -5.95 -7.06 25.38
C VAL A 70 -6.23 -6.89 23.89
N ARG A 71 -6.91 -5.79 23.52
CA ARG A 71 -7.19 -5.41 22.13
C ARG A 71 -6.05 -4.56 21.56
N PHE A 72 -5.48 -5.03 20.46
CA PHE A 72 -4.47 -4.33 19.68
C PHE A 72 -5.10 -3.84 18.38
N LEU A 73 -4.82 -2.58 18.04
CA LEU A 73 -5.23 -1.94 16.79
C LEU A 73 -3.97 -1.67 15.97
N GLY A 74 -4.00 -2.02 14.68
CA GLY A 74 -2.88 -1.80 13.77
C GLY A 74 -3.35 -1.23 12.44
N ALA A 75 -2.70 -0.17 12.00
CA ALA A 75 -2.99 0.51 10.74
C ALA A 75 -1.72 1.11 10.16
N THR A 76 -1.56 1.01 8.84
CA THR A 76 -0.57 1.76 8.09
C THR A 76 -1.18 3.09 7.70
N LEU A 77 -0.81 4.15 8.41
CA LEU A 77 -1.25 5.50 8.10
C LEU A 77 -0.25 6.19 7.17
N TRP A 78 -0.79 7.02 6.29
CA TRP A 78 -0.03 7.86 5.38
C TRP A 78 -0.18 9.32 5.79
N THR A 79 0.84 10.12 5.51
CA THR A 79 0.77 11.55 5.82
C THR A 79 -0.30 12.23 4.97
N ASP A 80 -1.10 13.06 5.61
CA ASP A 80 -2.03 14.00 4.96
C ASP A 80 -1.33 15.32 4.55
N PHE A 81 -0.02 15.42 4.82
CA PHE A 81 0.82 16.60 4.61
C PHE A 81 0.37 17.86 5.36
N ALA A 82 -0.51 17.73 6.35
CA ALA A 82 -1.08 18.85 7.09
C ALA A 82 -0.24 19.26 8.32
N LEU A 83 0.88 18.58 8.60
CA LEU A 83 1.72 18.87 9.75
C LEU A 83 2.15 20.35 9.76
N ALA A 84 1.73 21.07 10.81
CA ALA A 84 2.13 22.46 11.01
C ALA A 84 3.54 22.52 11.62
N ILE A 85 4.38 23.40 11.09
CA ILE A 85 5.72 23.69 11.60
C ILE A 85 5.66 25.00 12.36
N GLU A 86 6.16 25.00 13.60
CA GLU A 86 6.28 26.19 14.42
C GLU A 86 7.29 27.19 13.84
N THR A 87 6.87 28.45 13.65
CA THR A 87 7.74 29.57 13.29
C THR A 87 7.61 30.69 14.32
N PRO A 88 8.53 31.68 14.34
CA PRO A 88 8.39 32.85 15.21
C PRO A 88 7.07 33.63 15.05
N GLU A 89 6.43 33.52 13.88
CA GLU A 89 5.16 34.16 13.53
C GLU A 89 3.92 33.28 13.83
N GLY A 90 4.15 32.02 14.24
CA GLY A 90 3.11 31.03 14.56
C GLY A 90 3.24 29.72 13.75
N PRO A 91 2.38 28.72 13.99
CA PRO A 91 2.39 27.47 13.24
C PRO A 91 1.93 27.68 11.80
N VAL A 92 2.73 27.20 10.84
CA VAL A 92 2.45 27.28 9.39
C VAL A 92 2.37 25.87 8.81
N SER A 93 1.35 25.63 7.98
CA SER A 93 1.19 24.39 7.20
C SER A 93 0.90 24.73 5.74
N ASP A 94 1.65 24.14 4.82
CA ASP A 94 1.44 24.27 3.36
C ASP A 94 1.36 22.89 2.73
N VAL A 95 0.16 22.32 2.75
CA VAL A 95 -0.16 20.99 2.20
C VAL A 95 0.22 20.89 0.72
N ALA A 96 -0.08 21.93 -0.06
CA ALA A 96 0.16 21.91 -1.51
C ALA A 96 1.65 21.88 -1.82
N TRP A 97 2.45 22.68 -1.11
CA TRP A 97 3.90 22.66 -1.25
C TRP A 97 4.50 21.34 -0.75
N ALA A 98 4.03 20.83 0.39
CA ALA A 98 4.49 19.57 0.96
C ALA A 98 4.21 18.39 0.03
N MET A 99 2.99 18.26 -0.51
CA MET A 99 2.63 17.25 -1.52
C MET A 99 3.51 17.38 -2.77
N LYS A 100 3.69 18.61 -3.29
CA LYS A 100 4.54 18.84 -4.46
C LYS A 100 5.98 18.41 -4.21
N LYS A 101 6.52 18.65 -3.01
CA LYS A 101 7.87 18.20 -2.65
C LYS A 101 7.93 16.69 -2.50
N ALA A 102 6.97 16.09 -1.82
CA ALA A 102 6.90 14.65 -1.59
C ALA A 102 6.87 13.85 -2.89
N THR A 103 5.98 14.21 -3.82
CA THR A 103 5.85 13.54 -5.12
C THR A 103 7.13 13.60 -5.97
N ASN A 104 8.01 14.58 -5.72
CA ASN A 104 9.25 14.75 -6.48
C ASN A 104 10.51 14.23 -5.76
N LEU A 105 10.46 14.02 -4.44
CA LEU A 105 11.64 13.76 -3.61
C LEU A 105 11.57 12.48 -2.78
N LEU A 106 10.37 11.99 -2.46
CA LEU A 106 10.22 10.83 -1.58
C LEU A 106 10.03 9.54 -2.40
N ASN A 107 10.81 8.52 -2.04
CA ASN A 107 10.77 7.21 -2.69
C ASN A 107 9.38 6.57 -2.61
N ASP A 108 8.65 6.75 -1.51
CA ASP A 108 7.29 6.27 -1.33
C ASP A 108 6.40 6.66 -2.51
N TYR A 109 6.53 7.91 -2.97
CA TYR A 109 5.72 8.46 -4.06
C TYR A 109 6.19 8.10 -5.45
N ALA A 110 7.42 7.60 -5.57
CA ALA A 110 7.97 7.09 -6.82
C ALA A 110 7.72 5.57 -6.97
N LEU A 111 7.88 4.81 -5.89
CA LEU A 111 7.96 3.35 -5.91
C LEU A 111 6.65 2.65 -5.54
N ILE A 112 5.75 3.33 -4.81
CA ILE A 112 4.48 2.74 -4.38
C ILE A 112 3.37 3.21 -5.30
N ARG A 113 2.68 2.26 -5.93
CA ARG A 113 1.53 2.54 -6.79
C ARG A 113 0.22 2.48 -6.02
N THR A 114 -0.74 3.26 -6.49
CA THR A 114 -2.10 3.31 -5.97
C THR A 114 -3.11 2.92 -7.03
N LEU A 115 -4.37 2.76 -6.62
CA LEU A 115 -5.49 2.46 -7.53
C LEU A 115 -5.75 3.62 -8.51
N ASP A 116 -5.48 4.86 -8.09
CA ASP A 116 -5.52 6.02 -8.95
C ASP A 116 -4.13 6.25 -9.58
N GLU A 117 -4.02 5.92 -10.86
CA GLU A 117 -2.78 6.04 -11.62
C GLU A 117 -2.59 7.44 -12.23
N THR A 118 -3.51 8.38 -11.99
CA THR A 118 -3.31 9.75 -12.50
C THR A 118 -2.08 10.37 -11.86
N ALA A 119 -1.11 10.73 -12.71
CA ALA A 119 0.04 11.51 -12.30
C ALA A 119 -0.19 12.97 -12.66
N GLU A 120 0.10 13.88 -11.73
CA GLU A 120 0.12 15.31 -12.03
C GLU A 120 1.20 15.62 -13.10
N PRO A 121 0.90 16.47 -14.11
CA PRO A 121 1.85 16.82 -15.16
C PRO A 121 3.17 17.37 -14.61
N GLY A 122 4.29 16.91 -15.15
CA GLY A 122 5.64 17.36 -14.80
C GLY A 122 6.29 16.65 -13.61
N THR A 123 5.59 15.72 -12.94
CA THR A 123 6.11 14.89 -11.85
C THR A 123 7.02 13.76 -12.36
N TRP A 124 7.80 13.14 -11.47
CA TRP A 124 8.57 11.94 -11.81
C TRP A 124 7.68 10.81 -12.35
N ARG A 125 6.50 10.62 -11.74
CA ARG A 125 5.49 9.63 -12.14
C ARG A 125 4.94 9.92 -13.54
N ASP A 126 4.72 11.19 -13.89
CA ASP A 126 4.34 11.63 -15.26
C ASP A 126 5.48 11.41 -16.28
N LYS A 127 6.73 11.70 -15.89
CA LYS A 127 7.91 11.60 -16.79
C LYS A 127 8.44 10.18 -16.99
N GLN A 128 8.35 9.31 -15.99
CA GLN A 128 8.95 7.97 -15.98
C GLN A 128 7.96 6.82 -15.74
N GLY A 129 6.69 7.08 -15.45
CA GLY A 129 5.62 6.09 -15.32
C GLY A 129 5.25 5.41 -16.65
N ARG A 130 6.22 4.80 -17.34
CA ARG A 130 5.96 4.00 -18.55
C ARG A 130 5.49 2.59 -18.18
N LYS A 131 4.18 2.40 -18.33
CA LYS A 131 3.45 1.21 -18.80
C LYS A 131 3.98 -0.18 -18.36
N LEU A 132 3.33 -0.75 -17.34
CA LEU A 132 3.02 -2.18 -17.41
C LEU A 132 1.81 -2.34 -18.33
N GLN A 133 2.08 -2.58 -19.62
CA GLN A 133 1.03 -3.08 -20.50
C GLN A 133 0.54 -4.43 -19.97
N ALA A 134 -0.78 -4.54 -19.88
CA ALA A 134 -1.59 -5.73 -19.72
C ALA A 134 -0.86 -7.07 -19.95
N ALA A 135 -0.30 -7.65 -18.89
CA ALA A 135 -0.04 -9.08 -18.84
C ALA A 135 -1.32 -9.80 -18.36
N THR A 136 -2.41 -9.65 -19.11
CA THR A 136 -3.54 -10.58 -19.06
C THR A 136 -4.11 -10.72 -20.46
N ARG A 137 -3.30 -11.26 -21.38
CA ARG A 137 -3.77 -11.73 -22.69
C ARG A 137 -2.72 -12.63 -23.36
N CYS A 138 -2.48 -13.81 -22.78
CA CYS A 138 -2.19 -15.01 -23.57
C CYS A 138 -2.27 -16.26 -22.70
N GLY A 139 -3.49 -16.81 -22.58
CA GLY A 139 -3.75 -18.13 -22.03
C GLY A 139 -4.92 -18.73 -22.80
N SER A 140 -4.64 -19.78 -23.57
CA SER A 140 -5.56 -20.62 -24.34
C SER A 140 -6.35 -19.96 -25.49
N THR A 141 -5.77 -19.98 -26.68
CA THR A 141 -6.55 -20.25 -27.90
C THR A 141 -7.03 -21.71 -27.87
N ARG A 142 -8.30 -21.93 -27.54
CA ARG A 142 -9.12 -22.99 -28.17
C ARG A 142 -10.63 -22.78 -27.91
N ARG A 143 -11.30 -22.42 -29.00
CA ARG A 143 -12.68 -22.71 -29.42
C ARG A 143 -13.88 -22.04 -28.73
N SER A 144 -14.80 -21.70 -29.64
CA SER A 144 -16.23 -21.34 -29.50
C SER A 144 -16.53 -19.92 -29.05
N GLY A 145 -17.20 -19.19 -29.93
CA GLY A 145 -17.54 -17.80 -29.76
C GLY A 145 -18.78 -17.59 -28.91
N HIS A 146 -18.84 -16.42 -28.28
CA HIS A 146 -20.00 -15.55 -28.11
C HIS A 146 -19.47 -14.20 -27.61
N GLY A 147 -19.90 -13.12 -28.27
CA GLY A 147 -19.46 -11.76 -27.96
C GLY A 147 -20.04 -11.27 -26.64
N CYS A 148 -19.18 -10.88 -25.70
CA CYS A 148 -19.59 -10.24 -24.46
C CYS A 148 -19.34 -8.73 -24.55
N LYS A 149 -20.41 -7.93 -24.53
CA LYS A 149 -20.34 -6.46 -24.49
C LYS A 149 -19.92 -6.02 -23.08
N PRO A 150 -19.09 -4.97 -22.92
CA PRO A 150 -18.73 -4.46 -21.60
C PRO A 150 -19.89 -3.69 -20.98
N SER A 151 -20.27 -4.05 -19.76
CA SER A 151 -21.26 -3.35 -18.94
C SER A 151 -20.65 -2.06 -18.36
N SER A 152 -21.28 -0.92 -18.62
CA SER A 152 -20.94 0.36 -18.00
C SER A 152 -21.40 0.39 -16.54
N LEU A 153 -20.50 0.06 -15.61
CA LEU A 153 -20.67 0.33 -14.18
C LEU A 153 -20.08 1.71 -13.89
N ASN A 154 -20.98 2.66 -13.65
CA ASN A 154 -20.68 4.00 -13.19
C ASN A 154 -20.10 3.91 -11.76
N ARG A 155 -18.79 4.10 -11.59
CA ARG A 155 -18.14 4.14 -10.26
C ARG A 155 -18.00 5.59 -9.82
N SER A 156 -18.66 5.95 -8.72
CA SER A 156 -18.40 7.20 -8.00
C SER A 156 -16.92 7.26 -7.59
N PRO A 157 -16.26 8.43 -7.67
CA PRO A 157 -14.87 8.56 -7.26
C PRO A 157 -14.78 8.41 -5.74
N GLY A 158 -14.03 7.40 -5.29
CA GLY A 158 -13.61 7.29 -3.90
C GLY A 158 -12.64 8.41 -3.52
N PRO A 159 -12.22 8.50 -2.25
CA PRO A 159 -11.26 9.51 -1.82
C PRO A 159 -9.98 9.43 -2.66
N ARG A 160 -9.60 10.57 -3.24
CA ARG A 160 -8.29 10.80 -3.83
C ARG A 160 -7.30 10.87 -2.70
N TRP A 161 -6.74 9.73 -2.37
CA TRP A 161 -5.38 9.69 -1.88
C TRP A 161 -4.54 10.05 -3.11
N TRP A 162 -3.51 10.89 -2.96
CA TRP A 162 -2.58 11.32 -4.02
C TRP A 162 -3.09 12.45 -4.91
#